data_AF-A0A151SBS6-F1
#
_entry.id   AF-A0A151SBS6-F1
#
_cell.length_a   1.000
_cell.length_b   1.000
_cell.length_c   1.000
_cell.angle_alpha   90.00
_cell.angle_beta   90.00
_cell.angle_gamma   90.00
#
_symmetry.space_group_name_H-M   'P 1'
#
loop_
_entity.id
_entity.type
_entity.pdbx_description
1 polymer ?
#
loop_
_entity_poly.entity_id
_entity_poly.type
_entity_poly.pdbx_seq_one_letter_code
_entity_poly.pdbx_strand_id
1 'polypeptide(L)'
;LVRPSVSPWGALVLLVKKKDGGSRLCVDYRQLNKLTIKNKYPLRRIDDLMDQLRGASIFSKIDLRSGYHQIRVKEGDIPKNHIKTAFRARYGHYEYVVMPFGVTNAPVVFMDYMNRIFRPFLDKFVVVFIDDILIYSRTPKEHGEHLRLVLEILKAKQLYAKLSKCEFWLNEVKFLGHVISAEGIVVDLAKVESVLQWERPRTVTDIRSFVGLAGYYRRFIEGFSKIVAPLTQLTRKEQSFIWTDACERSFNELKRRLTTSPVLVLPDSGEPFDVYCDASHQGLGCVLMQNRKVVTYASRQLKNHVMTWS
;
A
#
# COMPACT_ATOMS: atom_id res chain seq x y z
N LEU A 1 -9.04 18.95 18.77
CA LEU A 1 -9.06 17.52 18.33
C LEU A 1 -10.07 16.70 19.12
N VAL A 2 -10.11 16.85 20.45
CA VAL A 2 -11.05 16.14 21.33
C VAL A 2 -11.84 17.13 22.18
N ARG A 3 -12.97 16.68 22.72
CA ARG A 3 -13.78 17.41 23.71
C ARG A 3 -14.25 16.45 24.82
N PRO A 4 -14.62 16.95 26.02
CA PRO A 4 -15.25 16.11 27.04
C PRO A 4 -16.50 15.41 26.50
N SER A 5 -16.71 14.16 26.89
CA SER A 5 -17.83 13.33 26.45
C SER A 5 -18.64 12.82 27.63
N VAL A 6 -19.95 12.70 27.44
CA VAL A 6 -20.90 12.01 28.33
C VAL A 6 -21.44 10.73 27.69
N SER A 7 -20.76 10.25 26.66
CA SER A 7 -21.11 9.06 25.89
C SER A 7 -21.23 7.80 26.77
N PRO A 8 -22.19 6.90 26.53
CA PRO A 8 -22.16 5.56 27.15
C PRO A 8 -21.01 4.66 26.67
N TRP A 9 -20.31 5.03 25.58
CA TRP A 9 -19.17 4.28 25.03
C TRP A 9 -17.85 4.79 25.63
N GLY A 10 -16.85 3.92 25.68
CA GLY A 10 -15.54 4.28 26.19
C GLY A 10 -14.48 3.25 25.79
N ALA A 11 -13.76 3.51 24.72
CA ALA A 11 -12.59 2.73 24.34
C ALA A 11 -11.40 3.01 25.28
N LEU A 12 -10.52 2.02 25.45
CA LEU A 12 -9.32 2.15 26.26
C LEU A 12 -8.22 2.89 25.49
N VAL A 13 -7.38 3.61 26.23
CA VAL A 13 -6.21 4.31 25.69
C VAL A 13 -4.94 3.51 25.97
N LEU A 14 -4.10 3.39 24.95
CA LEU A 14 -2.76 2.81 25.01
C LEU A 14 -1.74 3.87 24.61
N LEU A 15 -0.59 3.90 25.29
CA LEU A 15 0.55 4.75 24.90
C LEU A 15 1.60 3.88 24.21
N VAL A 16 1.87 4.20 22.95
CA VAL A 16 2.86 3.49 22.12
C VAL A 16 4.09 4.38 21.94
N LYS A 17 5.28 3.85 22.23
CA LYS A 17 6.54 4.58 22.00
C LYS A 17 6.78 4.73 20.49
N LYS A 18 7.16 5.92 20.06
CA LYS A 18 7.64 6.22 18.72
C LYS A 18 9.14 5.95 18.63
N LYS A 19 9.63 5.82 17.39
CA LYS A 19 11.08 5.69 17.11
C LYS A 19 11.89 6.92 17.55
N ASP A 20 11.26 8.10 17.59
CA ASP A 20 11.87 9.35 18.06
C ASP A 20 11.89 9.48 19.61
N GLY A 21 11.51 8.43 20.34
CA GLY A 21 11.42 8.43 21.80
C GLY A 21 10.13 9.05 22.36
N GLY A 22 9.34 9.74 21.53
CA GLY A 22 8.04 10.29 21.94
C GLY A 22 6.98 9.21 22.17
N SER A 23 5.84 9.59 22.76
CA SER A 23 4.68 8.69 22.90
C SER A 23 3.58 9.05 21.89
N ARG A 24 2.83 8.04 21.44
CA ARG A 24 1.62 8.17 20.63
C ARG A 24 0.44 7.60 21.42
N LEU A 25 -0.58 8.43 21.61
CA LEU A 25 -1.86 8.00 22.15
C LEU A 25 -2.60 7.20 21.07
N CYS A 26 -2.91 5.94 21.39
CA CYS A 26 -3.65 5.02 20.54
C CYS A 26 -4.91 4.59 21.27
N VAL A 27 -6.07 4.82 20.67
CA VAL A 27 -7.34 4.34 21.24
C VAL A 27 -7.67 2.97 20.67
N ASP A 28 -7.97 2.02 21.54
CA ASP A 28 -8.29 0.65 21.16
C ASP A 28 -9.75 0.51 20.70
N TYR A 29 -9.99 0.81 19.43
CA TYR A 29 -11.29 0.66 18.80
C TYR A 29 -11.60 -0.76 18.31
N ARG A 30 -10.87 -1.81 18.72
CA ARG A 30 -11.11 -3.18 18.21
C ARG A 30 -12.56 -3.64 18.39
N GLN A 31 -13.18 -3.36 19.53
CA GLN A 31 -14.59 -3.73 19.76
C GLN A 31 -15.55 -2.88 18.93
N LEU A 32 -15.30 -1.57 18.84
CA LEU A 32 -16.08 -0.68 17.97
C LEU A 32 -16.04 -1.14 16.50
N ASN A 33 -14.85 -1.51 16.03
CA ASN A 33 -14.60 -1.96 14.66
C ASN A 33 -15.37 -3.24 14.30
N LYS A 34 -15.61 -4.14 15.27
CA LYS A 34 -16.43 -5.35 15.05
C LYS A 34 -17.90 -5.01 14.82
N LEU A 35 -18.41 -3.98 15.49
CA LEU A 35 -19.79 -3.53 15.39
C LEU A 35 -20.04 -2.57 14.21
N THR A 36 -18.96 -2.10 13.57
CA THR A 36 -19.03 -1.13 12.49
C THR A 36 -19.24 -1.83 11.15
N ILE A 37 -20.24 -1.39 10.39
CA ILE A 37 -20.46 -1.85 9.03
C ILE A 37 -19.27 -1.39 8.18
N LYS A 38 -18.56 -2.35 7.58
CA LYS A 38 -17.36 -2.08 6.80
C LYS A 38 -17.71 -1.46 5.46
N ASN A 39 -17.14 -0.30 5.16
CA ASN A 39 -17.26 0.32 3.85
C ASN A 39 -16.30 -0.38 2.87
N LYS A 40 -16.86 -1.04 1.86
CA LYS A 40 -16.11 -1.71 0.79
C LYS A 40 -15.78 -0.75 -0.36
N TYR A 41 -15.15 0.38 -0.04
CA TYR A 41 -14.67 1.29 -1.08
C TYR A 41 -13.53 0.61 -1.87
N PRO A 42 -13.59 0.64 -3.21
CA PRO A 42 -12.54 0.05 -4.02
C PRO A 42 -11.28 0.92 -3.93
N LEU A 43 -10.30 0.46 -3.17
CA LEU A 43 -8.95 1.01 -3.27
C LEU A 43 -8.32 0.49 -4.56
N ARG A 44 -7.77 1.40 -5.37
CA ARG A 44 -7.01 1.04 -6.57
C ARG A 44 -5.82 0.19 -6.17
N ARG A 45 -5.44 -0.76 -7.02
CA ARG A 45 -4.22 -1.53 -6.77
C ARG A 45 -3.03 -0.63 -6.98
N ILE A 46 -1.97 -0.89 -6.21
CA ILE A 46 -0.76 -0.07 -6.26
C ILE A 46 -0.13 -0.17 -7.66
N ASP A 47 -0.18 -1.37 -8.27
CA ASP A 47 0.25 -1.57 -9.66
C ASP A 47 -0.46 -0.62 -10.63
N ASP A 48 -1.79 -0.51 -10.55
CA ASP A 48 -2.59 0.39 -11.40
C ASP A 48 -2.20 1.87 -11.21
N LEU A 49 -1.78 2.25 -10.00
CA LEU A 49 -1.32 3.62 -9.72
C LEU A 49 0.07 3.88 -10.31
N MET A 50 0.94 2.88 -10.29
CA MET A 50 2.30 3.02 -10.83
C MET A 50 2.31 3.11 -12.35
N ASP A 51 1.44 2.34 -13.03
CA ASP A 51 1.38 2.32 -14.50
C ASP A 51 0.97 3.68 -15.11
N GLN A 52 0.46 4.61 -14.30
CA GLN A 52 0.08 5.97 -14.70
C GLN A 52 1.24 6.95 -14.81
N LEU A 53 2.40 6.59 -14.25
CA LEU A 53 3.56 7.48 -14.11
C LEU A 53 4.38 7.59 -15.41
N ARG A 54 3.81 7.13 -16.53
CA ARG A 54 4.50 7.03 -17.82
C ARG A 54 5.07 8.38 -18.27
N GLY A 55 6.35 8.36 -18.64
CA GLY A 55 7.08 9.50 -19.18
C GLY A 55 7.37 10.59 -18.15
N ALA A 56 7.04 10.36 -16.88
CA ALA A 56 7.44 11.24 -15.80
C ALA A 56 8.94 11.12 -15.55
N SER A 57 9.59 12.26 -15.37
CA SER A 57 11.02 12.36 -15.05
C SER A 57 11.25 13.11 -13.74
N ILE A 58 10.24 13.84 -13.27
CA ILE A 58 10.33 14.69 -12.08
C ILE A 58 9.15 14.40 -11.17
N PHE A 59 9.47 14.23 -9.89
CA PHE A 59 8.55 13.81 -8.86
C PHE A 59 8.62 14.73 -7.64
N SER A 60 7.46 14.93 -7.01
CA SER A 60 7.36 15.54 -5.68
C SER A 60 6.38 14.72 -4.85
N LYS A 61 6.69 14.57 -3.57
CA LYS A 61 5.89 13.82 -2.60
C LYS A 61 5.50 14.72 -1.44
N ILE A 62 4.22 14.74 -1.12
CA ILE A 62 3.66 15.49 -0.01
C ILE A 62 3.05 14.50 1.00
N ASP A 63 3.58 14.48 2.23
CA ASP A 63 3.04 13.71 3.38
C ASP A 63 2.13 14.62 4.20
N LEU A 64 0.85 14.26 4.31
CA LEU A 64 -0.12 15.00 5.11
C LEU A 64 0.11 14.80 6.62
N ARG A 65 0.07 15.89 7.38
CA ARG A 65 0.29 15.85 8.83
C ARG A 65 -0.89 15.17 9.54
N SER A 66 -0.71 13.92 9.98
CA SER A 66 -1.77 13.20 10.72
C SER A 66 -3.10 13.22 9.96
N GLY A 67 -3.08 12.80 8.68
CA GLY A 67 -4.12 13.11 7.70
C GLY A 67 -5.55 12.92 8.22
N TYR A 68 -5.87 11.81 8.89
CA TYR A 68 -7.22 11.58 9.44
C TYR A 68 -7.70 12.68 10.39
N HIS A 69 -6.83 13.21 11.26
CA HIS A 69 -7.20 14.26 12.22
C HIS A 69 -7.57 15.60 11.55
N GLN A 70 -7.31 15.75 10.25
CA GLN A 70 -7.66 16.95 9.51
C GLN A 70 -9.11 16.93 9.00
N ILE A 71 -9.72 15.73 8.92
CA ILE A 71 -11.12 15.59 8.52
C ILE A 71 -12.02 15.75 9.75
N ARG A 72 -12.84 16.81 9.74
CA ARG A 72 -13.89 17.00 10.74
C ARG A 72 -15.00 15.97 10.55
N VAL A 73 -15.49 15.43 11.65
CA VAL A 73 -16.65 14.53 11.59
C VAL A 73 -17.92 15.39 11.49
N LYS A 74 -18.81 15.06 10.55
CA LYS A 74 -20.00 15.87 10.21
C LYS A 74 -20.88 16.13 11.42
N GLU A 75 -21.39 17.37 11.54
CA GLU A 75 -22.20 17.78 12.70
C GLU A 75 -23.56 17.09 12.77
N GLY A 76 -24.20 16.79 11.64
CA GLY A 76 -25.47 16.03 11.60
C GLY A 76 -25.34 14.55 11.99
N ASP A 77 -24.11 14.02 12.04
CA ASP A 77 -23.80 12.70 12.58
C ASP A 77 -23.52 12.76 14.10
N ILE A 78 -23.35 13.96 14.67
CA ILE A 78 -23.09 14.17 16.10
C ILE A 78 -24.18 13.59 17.01
N PRO A 79 -25.47 13.55 16.64
CA PRO A 79 -26.49 12.97 17.51
C PRO A 79 -26.64 11.44 17.43
N LYS A 80 -25.99 10.73 16.49
CA LYS A 80 -26.17 9.26 16.33
C LYS A 80 -24.88 8.45 16.13
N ASN A 81 -23.80 9.06 15.62
CA ASN A 81 -22.54 8.39 15.27
C ASN A 81 -21.33 8.87 16.07
N HIS A 82 -21.39 10.01 16.78
CA HIS A 82 -20.24 10.57 17.52
C HIS A 82 -20.02 10.05 18.94
N ILE A 83 -20.99 9.36 19.50
CA ILE A 83 -20.85 8.77 20.83
C ILE A 83 -19.85 7.60 20.80
N LYS A 84 -19.70 6.94 19.66
CA LYS A 84 -18.97 5.67 19.56
C LYS A 84 -17.44 5.80 19.61
N THR A 85 -16.89 6.96 19.25
CA THR A 85 -15.44 7.24 19.29
C THR A 85 -14.98 7.80 20.64
N ALA A 86 -15.84 7.77 21.65
CA ALA A 86 -15.47 8.18 22.98
C ALA A 86 -14.47 7.20 23.61
N PHE A 87 -13.52 7.73 24.37
CA PHE A 87 -12.46 6.99 25.03
C PHE A 87 -12.25 7.48 26.46
N ARG A 88 -11.77 6.57 27.32
CA ARG A 88 -11.52 6.84 28.73
C ARG A 88 -10.02 6.92 28.98
N ALA A 89 -9.59 8.07 29.50
CA ALA A 89 -8.29 8.27 30.11
C ALA A 89 -8.41 8.11 31.63
N ARG A 90 -7.28 8.08 32.33
CA ARG A 90 -7.23 7.88 33.80
C ARG A 90 -8.13 8.84 34.59
N TYR A 91 -8.24 10.08 34.13
CA TYR A 91 -8.97 11.15 34.82
C TYR A 91 -10.00 11.86 33.91
N GLY A 92 -10.46 11.21 32.85
CA GLY A 92 -11.42 11.88 31.98
C GLY A 92 -11.99 11.02 30.87
N HIS A 93 -13.13 11.49 30.37
CA HIS A 93 -13.86 10.89 29.26
C HIS A 93 -13.93 11.89 28.14
N TYR A 94 -13.40 11.52 26.98
CA TYR A 94 -13.29 12.40 25.84
C TYR A 94 -13.78 11.73 24.57
N GLU A 95 -14.18 12.54 23.59
CA GLU A 95 -14.52 12.08 22.25
C GLU A 95 -13.80 12.92 21.20
N TYR A 96 -13.58 12.32 20.04
CA TYR A 96 -12.95 13.00 18.92
C TYR A 96 -13.97 13.79 18.10
N VAL A 97 -13.65 15.05 17.79
CA VAL A 97 -14.42 15.90 16.85
C VAL A 97 -13.87 15.83 15.41
N VAL A 98 -12.77 15.11 15.24
CA VAL A 98 -12.12 14.81 13.96
C VAL A 98 -12.02 13.30 13.79
N MET A 99 -11.75 12.82 12.59
CA MET A 99 -11.65 11.38 12.35
C MET A 99 -10.45 10.79 13.11
N PRO A 100 -10.66 9.89 14.09
CA PRO A 100 -9.56 9.34 14.87
C PRO A 100 -8.83 8.20 14.14
N PHE A 101 -7.57 7.97 14.52
CA PHE A 101 -6.87 6.74 14.13
C PHE A 101 -7.51 5.51 14.79
N GLY A 102 -7.42 4.37 14.11
CA GLY A 102 -7.82 3.06 14.65
C GLY A 102 -9.26 2.64 14.32
N VAL A 103 -10.10 3.53 13.78
CA VAL A 103 -11.44 3.15 13.30
C VAL A 103 -11.37 2.54 11.90
N THR A 104 -12.12 1.46 11.64
CA THR A 104 -11.99 0.65 10.42
C THR A 104 -12.23 1.43 9.13
N ASN A 105 -13.18 2.35 9.10
CA ASN A 105 -13.55 3.06 7.87
C ASN A 105 -12.72 4.35 7.63
N ALA A 106 -11.84 4.76 8.55
CA ALA A 106 -11.08 6.01 8.41
C ALA A 106 -10.25 6.09 7.11
N PRO A 107 -9.42 5.08 6.77
CA PRO A 107 -8.62 5.13 5.53
C PRO A 107 -9.49 5.27 4.28
N VAL A 108 -10.63 4.58 4.27
CA VAL A 108 -11.58 4.56 3.16
C VAL A 108 -12.24 5.93 2.97
N VAL A 109 -12.74 6.53 4.04
CA VAL A 109 -13.38 7.86 3.97
C VAL A 109 -12.34 8.92 3.60
N PHE A 110 -11.12 8.80 4.12
CA PHE A 110 -10.03 9.70 3.74
C PHE A 110 -9.72 9.58 2.24
N MET A 111 -9.60 8.36 1.73
CA MET A 111 -9.37 8.13 0.31
C MET A 111 -10.49 8.65 -0.59
N ASP A 112 -11.75 8.44 -0.23
CA ASP A 112 -12.88 9.00 -0.98
C ASP A 112 -12.81 10.53 -1.01
N TYR A 113 -12.53 11.16 0.13
CA TYR A 113 -12.37 12.61 0.22
C TYR A 113 -11.23 13.13 -0.67
N MET A 114 -10.06 12.50 -0.57
CA MET A 114 -8.89 12.85 -1.37
C MET A 114 -9.16 12.67 -2.87
N ASN A 115 -9.79 11.57 -3.25
CA ASN A 115 -10.15 11.32 -4.64
C ASN A 115 -11.12 12.37 -5.18
N ARG A 116 -12.06 12.84 -4.35
CA ARG A 116 -13.02 13.89 -4.75
C ARG A 116 -12.36 15.25 -4.95
N ILE A 117 -11.44 15.65 -4.07
CA ILE A 117 -10.77 16.96 -4.20
C ILE A 117 -9.74 16.97 -5.32
N PHE A 118 -9.02 15.85 -5.55
CA PHE A 118 -8.00 15.73 -6.60
C PHE A 118 -8.55 15.18 -7.91
N ARG A 119 -9.85 14.87 -8.01
CA ARG A 119 -10.49 14.29 -9.20
C ARG A 119 -10.08 14.91 -10.54
N PRO A 120 -9.92 16.24 -10.67
CA PRO A 120 -9.49 16.84 -11.95
C PRO A 120 -8.06 16.48 -12.39
N PHE A 121 -7.22 16.04 -11.45
CA PHE A 121 -5.78 15.82 -11.59
C PHE A 121 -5.36 14.35 -11.43
N LEU A 122 -6.23 13.51 -10.88
CA LEU A 122 -6.07 12.06 -10.86
C LEU A 122 -5.89 11.54 -12.30
N ASP A 123 -5.06 10.50 -12.44
CA ASP A 123 -4.76 9.85 -13.72
C ASP A 123 -4.07 10.77 -14.74
N LYS A 124 -3.61 11.96 -14.32
CA LYS A 124 -2.90 12.94 -15.15
C LYS A 124 -1.51 13.25 -14.62
N PHE A 125 -1.43 13.77 -13.40
CA PHE A 125 -0.17 14.18 -12.77
C PHE A 125 -0.17 14.03 -11.24
N VAL A 126 -1.25 13.48 -10.66
CA VAL A 126 -1.38 13.25 -9.21
C VAL A 126 -1.80 11.80 -8.95
N VAL A 127 -1.05 11.13 -8.09
CA VAL A 127 -1.44 9.87 -7.44
C VAL A 127 -1.63 10.14 -5.96
N VAL A 128 -2.79 9.74 -5.41
CA VAL A 128 -3.02 9.82 -3.97
C VAL A 128 -3.13 8.43 -3.38
N PHE A 129 -2.45 8.20 -2.26
CA PHE A 129 -2.59 7.00 -1.47
C PHE A 129 -2.55 7.31 0.03
N ILE A 130 -3.73 7.28 0.64
CA ILE A 130 -4.00 7.68 2.02
C ILE A 130 -3.38 9.06 2.27
N ASP A 131 -2.36 9.15 3.11
CA ASP A 131 -1.75 10.40 3.55
C ASP A 131 -0.65 10.90 2.59
N ASP A 132 -0.24 10.07 1.62
CA ASP A 132 0.82 10.40 0.66
C ASP A 132 0.21 10.88 -0.67
N ILE A 133 0.66 12.04 -1.13
CA ILE A 133 0.33 12.59 -2.45
C ILE A 133 1.62 12.60 -3.27
N LEU A 134 1.61 11.87 -4.38
CA LEU A 134 2.68 11.88 -5.37
C LEU A 134 2.27 12.74 -6.55
N ILE A 135 3.15 13.65 -6.93
CA ILE A 135 3.02 14.56 -8.07
C ILE A 135 4.12 14.17 -9.05
N TYR A 136 3.76 13.97 -10.31
CA TYR A 136 4.70 13.50 -11.33
C TYR A 136 4.54 14.31 -12.61
N SER A 137 5.64 14.59 -13.31
CA SER A 137 5.62 15.47 -14.50
C SER A 137 6.77 15.13 -15.44
N ARG A 138 6.67 15.57 -16.71
CA ARG A 138 7.66 15.28 -17.75
C ARG A 138 8.78 16.32 -17.82
N THR A 139 8.46 17.57 -17.48
CA THR A 139 9.43 18.68 -17.53
C THR A 139 9.41 19.49 -16.25
N PRO A 140 10.51 20.20 -15.91
CA PRO A 140 10.53 21.01 -14.71
C PRO A 140 9.48 22.13 -14.73
N LYS A 141 9.25 22.73 -15.89
CA LYS A 141 8.28 23.82 -16.04
C LYS A 141 6.85 23.35 -15.71
N GLU A 142 6.42 22.24 -16.31
CA GLU A 142 5.13 21.61 -16.01
C GLU A 142 5.03 21.23 -14.53
N HIS A 143 6.12 20.71 -13.95
CA HIS A 143 6.13 20.29 -12.55
C HIS A 143 5.86 21.45 -11.59
N GLY A 144 6.40 22.65 -11.90
CA GLY A 144 6.12 23.86 -11.11
C GLY A 144 4.64 24.24 -11.14
N GLU A 145 4.00 24.14 -12.31
CA GLU A 145 2.56 24.40 -12.47
C GLU A 145 1.70 23.36 -11.73
N HIS A 146 2.02 22.07 -11.88
CA HIS A 146 1.34 20.98 -11.19
C HIS A 146 1.45 21.10 -9.66
N LEU A 147 2.65 21.41 -9.16
CA LEU A 147 2.88 21.60 -7.73
C LEU A 147 2.06 22.78 -7.20
N ARG A 148 2.01 23.90 -7.93
CA ARG A 148 1.19 25.05 -7.57
C ARG A 148 -0.29 24.67 -7.45
N LEU A 149 -0.85 23.98 -8.44
CA LEU A 149 -2.25 23.56 -8.44
C LEU A 149 -2.58 22.65 -7.25
N VAL A 150 -1.70 21.70 -6.93
CA VAL A 150 -1.89 20.81 -5.78
C VAL A 150 -1.84 21.59 -4.47
N LEU A 151 -0.86 22.48 -4.29
CA LEU A 151 -0.74 23.32 -3.10
C LEU A 151 -1.93 24.27 -2.92
N GLU A 152 -2.50 24.79 -4.02
CA GLU A 152 -3.71 25.61 -3.99
C GLU A 152 -4.93 24.82 -3.50
N ILE A 153 -5.12 23.58 -3.95
CA ILE A 153 -6.18 22.71 -3.42
C ILE A 153 -5.97 22.45 -1.93
N LEU A 154 -4.75 22.10 -1.53
CA LEU A 154 -4.44 21.84 -0.12
C LEU A 154 -4.73 23.08 0.74
N LYS A 155 -4.33 24.27 0.29
CA LYS A 155 -4.63 25.55 0.96
C LYS A 155 -6.13 25.80 1.05
N ALA A 156 -6.87 25.64 -0.06
CA ALA A 156 -8.31 25.89 -0.11
C ALA A 156 -9.11 24.91 0.77
N LYS A 157 -8.64 23.67 0.89
CA LYS A 157 -9.26 22.63 1.74
C LYS A 157 -8.69 22.60 3.17
N GLN A 158 -7.80 23.53 3.51
CA GLN A 158 -7.12 23.60 4.80
C GLN A 158 -6.45 22.27 5.20
N LEU A 159 -5.86 21.59 4.22
CA LEU A 159 -5.07 20.38 4.42
C LEU A 159 -3.60 20.77 4.59
N TYR A 160 -3.00 20.34 5.69
CA TYR A 160 -1.65 20.70 6.09
C TYR A 160 -0.69 19.53 5.88
N ALA A 161 0.37 19.79 5.13
CA ALA A 161 1.47 18.86 4.95
C ALA A 161 2.49 18.95 6.10
N LYS A 162 3.22 17.86 6.35
CA LYS A 162 4.39 17.88 7.22
C LYS A 162 5.63 18.14 6.37
N LEU A 163 6.08 19.39 6.30
CA LEU A 163 7.20 19.81 5.45
C LEU A 163 8.46 18.96 5.63
N SER A 164 8.79 18.57 6.86
CA SER A 164 9.97 17.74 7.17
C SER A 164 9.95 16.33 6.58
N LYS A 165 8.85 15.93 5.93
CA LYS A 165 8.67 14.64 5.25
C LYS A 165 8.29 14.80 3.79
N CYS A 166 8.09 16.04 3.33
CA CYS A 166 7.80 16.31 1.94
C CYS A 166 9.13 16.34 1.18
N GLU A 167 9.10 15.85 -0.05
CA GLU A 167 10.26 15.78 -0.93
C GLU A 167 9.84 16.43 -2.26
N PHE A 168 10.67 17.31 -2.81
CA PHE A 168 10.31 18.07 -4.01
C PHE A 168 11.39 17.99 -5.07
N TRP A 169 10.97 18.05 -6.33
CA TRP A 169 11.87 18.15 -7.50
C TRP A 169 12.90 17.02 -7.57
N LEU A 170 12.46 15.79 -7.32
CA LEU A 170 13.31 14.62 -7.39
C LEU A 170 13.26 13.96 -8.76
N ASN A 171 14.39 13.42 -9.22
CA ASN A 171 14.44 12.57 -10.42
C ASN A 171 14.02 11.12 -10.13
N GLU A 172 14.17 10.71 -8.87
CA GLU A 172 13.73 9.42 -8.35
C GLU A 172 13.00 9.61 -7.02
N VAL A 173 11.93 8.84 -6.77
CA VAL A 173 11.14 8.99 -5.55
C VAL A 173 10.77 7.63 -4.94
N LYS A 174 10.79 7.57 -3.61
CA LYS A 174 10.32 6.40 -2.85
C LYS A 174 8.83 6.53 -2.55
N PHE A 175 8.03 5.68 -3.19
CA PHE A 175 6.58 5.69 -3.05
C PHE A 175 6.05 4.25 -2.95
N LEU A 176 5.21 3.99 -1.94
CA LEU A 176 4.56 2.69 -1.69
C LEU A 176 5.51 1.46 -1.71
N GLY A 177 6.75 1.63 -1.23
CA GLY A 177 7.74 0.55 -1.19
C GLY A 177 8.42 0.25 -2.52
N HIS A 178 8.32 1.17 -3.48
CA HIS A 178 9.03 1.16 -4.75
C HIS A 178 9.86 2.44 -4.91
N VAL A 179 10.93 2.34 -5.69
CA VAL A 179 11.68 3.48 -6.22
C VAL A 179 11.19 3.72 -7.64
N ILE A 180 10.79 4.94 -7.94
CA ILE A 180 10.22 5.33 -9.23
C ILE A 180 11.13 6.37 -9.85
N SER A 181 11.52 6.16 -11.10
CA SER A 181 12.35 7.07 -11.87
C SER A 181 11.88 7.11 -13.33
N ALA A 182 12.58 7.89 -14.17
CA ALA A 182 12.32 7.96 -15.61
C ALA A 182 12.57 6.61 -16.31
N GLU A 183 13.47 5.79 -15.78
CA GLU A 183 13.82 4.48 -16.33
C GLU A 183 12.78 3.41 -16.02
N GLY A 184 12.01 3.59 -14.95
CA GLY A 184 10.95 2.66 -14.55
C GLY A 184 10.78 2.55 -13.04
N ILE A 185 10.32 1.38 -12.61
CA ILE A 185 10.00 1.06 -11.22
C ILE A 185 10.96 -0.02 -10.74
N VAL A 186 11.51 0.18 -9.55
CA VAL A 186 12.34 -0.79 -8.84
C VAL A 186 11.76 -1.03 -7.45
N VAL A 187 12.06 -2.17 -6.87
CA VAL A 187 11.72 -2.44 -5.48
C VAL A 187 12.61 -1.61 -4.55
N ASP A 188 12.03 -0.99 -3.51
CA ASP A 188 12.82 -0.29 -2.49
C ASP A 188 13.58 -1.31 -1.63
N LEU A 189 14.90 -1.38 -1.84
CA LEU A 189 15.78 -2.32 -1.13
C LEU A 189 15.70 -2.14 0.40
N ALA A 190 15.44 -0.94 0.91
CA ALA A 190 15.26 -0.71 2.34
C ALA A 190 14.01 -1.41 2.91
N LYS A 191 13.01 -1.71 2.07
CA LYS A 191 11.84 -2.51 2.45
C LYS A 191 12.09 -4.02 2.34
N VAL A 192 12.99 -4.42 1.46
CA VAL A 192 13.34 -5.82 1.23
C VAL A 192 14.49 -6.29 2.11
N GLU A 193 15.27 -5.39 2.70
CA GLU A 193 16.37 -5.75 3.60
C GLU A 193 15.89 -6.58 4.81
N SER A 194 14.70 -6.27 5.35
CA SER A 194 14.08 -7.10 6.38
C SER A 194 13.72 -8.52 5.89
N VAL A 195 13.54 -8.69 4.58
CA VAL A 195 13.28 -9.99 3.95
C VAL A 195 14.57 -10.81 3.86
N LEU A 196 15.71 -10.17 3.59
CA LEU A 196 17.03 -10.83 3.64
C LEU A 196 17.34 -11.36 5.04
N GLN A 197 17.00 -10.59 6.07
CA GLN A 197 17.20 -10.99 7.47
C GLN A 197 16.06 -11.85 8.02
N TRP A 198 15.06 -12.18 7.19
CA TRP A 198 13.93 -12.97 7.64
C TRP A 198 14.38 -14.40 7.97
N GLU A 199 14.16 -14.79 9.22
CA GLU A 199 14.47 -16.13 9.74
C GLU A 199 13.54 -17.18 9.14
N ARG A 200 13.98 -18.44 9.11
CA ARG A 200 13.14 -19.55 8.64
C ARG A 200 11.77 -19.56 9.35
N PRO A 201 10.65 -19.43 8.61
CA PRO A 201 9.30 -19.48 9.17
C PRO A 201 9.06 -20.78 9.94
N ARG A 202 8.51 -20.67 11.15
CA ARG A 202 8.21 -21.84 12.01
C ARG A 202 6.71 -22.11 12.15
N THR A 203 5.88 -21.15 11.79
CA THR A 203 4.43 -21.26 11.88
C THR A 203 3.73 -20.94 10.55
N VAL A 204 2.49 -21.40 10.42
CA VAL A 204 1.62 -21.06 9.28
C VAL A 204 1.42 -19.54 9.17
N THR A 205 1.35 -18.84 10.30
CA THR A 205 1.20 -17.37 10.33
C THR A 205 2.43 -16.67 9.75
N ASP A 206 3.63 -17.17 10.07
CA ASP A 206 4.88 -16.63 9.53
C ASP A 206 4.96 -16.83 8.02
N ILE A 207 4.60 -18.03 7.54
CA ILE A 207 4.57 -18.31 6.10
C ILE A 207 3.57 -17.40 5.39
N ARG A 208 2.35 -17.25 5.91
CA ARG A 208 1.34 -16.37 5.32
C ARG A 208 1.83 -14.92 5.26
N SER A 209 2.54 -14.46 6.29
CA SER A 209 3.12 -13.12 6.33
C SER A 209 4.21 -12.95 5.26
N PHE A 210 5.15 -13.90 5.18
CA PHE A 210 6.22 -13.89 4.18
C PHE A 210 5.68 -13.99 2.74
N VAL A 211 4.80 -14.95 2.47
CA VAL A 211 4.17 -15.14 1.16
C VAL A 211 3.32 -13.93 0.77
N GLY A 212 2.64 -13.30 1.72
CA GLY A 212 1.89 -12.07 1.49
C GLY A 212 2.79 -10.92 1.03
N LEU A 213 3.95 -10.74 1.70
CA LEU A 213 4.93 -9.73 1.30
C LEU A 213 5.60 -10.06 -0.03
N ALA A 214 6.05 -11.30 -0.24
CA ALA A 214 6.62 -11.73 -1.52
C ALA A 214 5.59 -11.58 -2.66
N GLY A 215 4.31 -11.83 -2.35
CA GLY A 215 3.19 -11.65 -3.26
C GLY A 215 2.91 -10.20 -3.62
N TYR A 216 3.27 -9.23 -2.77
CA TYR A 216 3.22 -7.81 -3.09
C TYR A 216 4.17 -7.45 -4.24
N TYR A 217 5.36 -8.06 -4.26
CA TYR A 217 6.38 -7.84 -5.29
C TYR A 217 6.35 -8.87 -6.43
N ARG A 218 5.26 -9.64 -6.57
CA ARG A 218 5.13 -10.72 -7.56
C ARG A 218 5.43 -10.30 -9.01
N ARG A 219 5.16 -9.04 -9.39
CA ARG A 219 5.38 -8.52 -10.75
C ARG A 219 6.84 -8.41 -11.14
N PHE A 220 7.74 -8.42 -10.16
CA PHE A 220 9.20 -8.39 -10.32
C PHE A 220 9.82 -9.79 -10.33
N ILE A 221 9.03 -10.83 -10.04
CA ILE A 221 9.52 -12.20 -9.86
C ILE A 221 8.97 -13.10 -10.97
N GLU A 222 9.84 -13.44 -11.90
CA GLU A 222 9.59 -14.46 -12.90
C GLU A 222 9.23 -15.81 -12.26
N GLY A 223 8.16 -16.44 -12.74
CA GLY A 223 7.76 -17.77 -12.26
C GLY A 223 7.31 -17.82 -10.79
N PHE A 224 6.94 -16.68 -10.18
CA PHE A 224 6.54 -16.57 -8.77
C PHE A 224 5.63 -17.72 -8.27
N SER A 225 4.61 -18.08 -9.04
CA SER A 225 3.63 -19.13 -8.69
C SER A 225 4.24 -20.53 -8.55
N LYS A 226 5.28 -20.83 -9.35
CA LYS A 226 6.03 -22.10 -9.26
C LYS A 226 6.90 -22.09 -7.99
N ILE A 227 7.60 -20.98 -7.76
CA ILE A 227 8.53 -20.82 -6.62
C ILE A 227 7.76 -20.86 -5.28
N VAL A 228 6.63 -20.19 -5.16
CA VAL A 228 5.86 -20.08 -3.91
C VAL A 228 5.01 -21.32 -3.62
N ALA A 229 4.91 -22.28 -4.54
CA ALA A 229 4.03 -23.44 -4.43
C ALA A 229 4.28 -24.28 -3.16
N PRO A 230 5.53 -24.67 -2.84
CA PRO A 230 5.81 -25.48 -1.64
C PRO A 230 5.45 -24.74 -0.35
N LEU A 231 5.71 -23.43 -0.30
CA LEU A 231 5.38 -22.59 0.86
C LEU A 231 3.86 -22.46 1.04
N THR A 232 3.11 -22.32 -0.04
CA THR A 232 1.66 -22.16 0.01
C THR A 232 0.97 -23.46 0.45
N GLN A 233 1.53 -24.63 0.12
CA GLN A 233 1.05 -25.92 0.59
C GLN A 233 1.05 -25.99 2.13
N LEU A 234 2.11 -25.51 2.79
CA LEU A 234 2.22 -25.45 4.26
C LEU A 234 1.15 -24.59 4.95
N THR A 235 0.37 -23.81 4.19
CA THR A 235 -0.71 -22.98 4.75
C THR A 235 -2.10 -23.61 4.69
N ARG A 236 -2.22 -24.81 4.09
CA ARG A 236 -3.47 -25.57 3.92
C ARG A 236 -3.89 -26.22 5.25
N LYS A 237 -5.19 -26.24 5.54
CA LYS A 237 -5.76 -26.66 6.83
C LYS A 237 -5.55 -28.15 7.16
N GLU A 238 -5.32 -28.99 6.15
CA GLU A 238 -5.28 -30.45 6.27
C GLU A 238 -3.86 -31.02 6.17
N GLN A 239 -2.83 -30.16 6.20
CA GLN A 239 -1.44 -30.59 6.03
C GLN A 239 -0.62 -30.31 7.28
N SER A 240 0.17 -31.30 7.72
CA SER A 240 1.14 -31.11 8.80
C SER A 240 2.22 -30.13 8.35
N PHE A 241 2.64 -29.26 9.28
CA PHE A 241 3.71 -28.30 9.02
C PHE A 241 5.05 -29.03 8.99
N ILE A 242 5.46 -29.49 7.81
CA ILE A 242 6.74 -30.16 7.59
C ILE A 242 7.55 -29.31 6.63
N TRP A 243 8.58 -28.66 7.15
CA TRP A 243 9.45 -27.85 6.32
C TRP A 243 10.45 -28.72 5.57
N THR A 244 10.20 -28.92 4.28
CA THR A 244 11.02 -29.75 3.38
C THR A 244 12.15 -28.95 2.73
N ASP A 245 13.12 -29.63 2.12
CA ASP A 245 14.17 -28.97 1.34
C ASP A 245 13.61 -28.15 0.16
N ALA A 246 12.46 -28.56 -0.38
CA ALA A 246 11.77 -27.79 -1.40
C ALA A 246 11.27 -26.44 -0.84
N CYS A 247 10.79 -26.42 0.41
CA CYS A 247 10.40 -25.18 1.09
C CYS A 247 11.61 -24.29 1.35
N GLU A 248 12.73 -24.86 1.79
CA GLU A 248 13.98 -24.13 2.03
C GLU A 248 14.52 -23.50 0.73
N ARG A 249 14.57 -24.27 -0.37
CA ARG A 249 14.97 -23.75 -1.69
C ARG A 249 14.04 -22.64 -2.17
N SER A 250 12.73 -22.83 -2.07
CA SER A 250 11.74 -21.81 -2.44
C SER A 250 11.88 -20.52 -1.61
N PHE A 251 12.12 -20.65 -0.31
CA PHE A 251 12.31 -19.52 0.58
C PHE A 251 13.55 -18.70 0.21
N ASN A 252 14.69 -19.36 0.03
CA ASN A 252 15.95 -18.71 -0.33
C ASN A 252 15.91 -18.12 -1.75
N GLU A 253 15.27 -18.80 -2.70
CA GLU A 253 15.11 -18.29 -4.06
C GLU A 253 14.21 -17.03 -4.10
N LEU A 254 13.13 -16.98 -3.32
CA LEU A 254 12.32 -15.76 -3.19
C LEU A 254 13.11 -14.60 -2.60
N LYS A 255 13.91 -14.85 -1.56
CA LYS A 255 14.80 -13.83 -0.98
C LYS A 255 15.77 -13.28 -2.02
N ARG A 256 16.42 -14.17 -2.78
CA ARG A 256 17.35 -13.80 -3.86
C ARG A 256 16.66 -12.96 -4.94
N ARG A 257 15.51 -13.42 -5.47
CA ARG A 257 14.77 -12.74 -6.55
C ARG A 257 14.27 -11.35 -6.13
N LEU A 258 13.87 -11.18 -4.88
CA LEU A 258 13.46 -9.88 -4.34
C LEU A 258 14.62 -8.87 -4.29
N THR A 259 15.86 -9.34 -4.12
CA THR A 259 17.05 -8.48 -4.09
C THR A 259 17.70 -8.26 -5.44
N THR A 260 17.55 -9.20 -6.38
CA THR A 260 18.06 -9.10 -7.75
C THR A 260 16.96 -8.76 -8.74
N SER A 261 15.88 -8.12 -8.27
CA SER A 261 14.72 -7.79 -9.10
C SER A 261 15.11 -6.81 -10.20
N PRO A 262 14.70 -7.03 -11.45
CA PRO A 262 15.00 -6.11 -12.55
C PRO A 262 14.20 -4.81 -12.42
N VAL A 263 14.66 -3.79 -13.14
CA VAL A 263 13.87 -2.57 -13.36
C VAL A 263 12.69 -2.92 -14.27
N LEU A 264 11.48 -2.62 -13.83
CA LEU A 264 10.28 -2.76 -14.65
C LEU A 264 10.01 -1.45 -15.38
N VAL A 265 9.91 -1.49 -16.69
CA VAL A 265 9.51 -0.32 -17.48
C VAL A 265 8.02 -0.07 -17.36
N LEU A 266 7.63 1.20 -17.41
CA LEU A 266 6.24 1.60 -17.43
C LEU A 266 5.62 1.27 -18.81
N PRO A 267 4.41 0.68 -18.85
CA PRO A 267 3.78 0.28 -20.11
C PRO A 267 3.46 1.49 -20.99
N ASP A 268 3.73 1.36 -22.29
CA ASP A 268 3.39 2.36 -23.31
C ASP A 268 2.26 1.84 -24.21
N SER A 269 1.08 2.45 -24.12
CA SER A 269 -0.07 2.07 -24.95
C SER A 269 0.08 2.42 -26.44
N GLY A 270 1.09 3.22 -26.82
CA GLY A 270 1.36 3.61 -28.20
C GLY A 270 2.33 2.67 -28.93
N GLU A 271 2.95 1.74 -28.21
CA GLU A 271 3.93 0.80 -28.75
C GLU A 271 3.37 -0.63 -28.64
N PRO A 272 3.81 -1.55 -29.52
CA PRO A 272 3.40 -2.95 -29.44
C PRO A 272 3.99 -3.63 -28.20
N PHE A 273 3.22 -4.56 -27.64
CA PHE A 273 3.66 -5.42 -26.54
C PHE A 273 4.08 -6.80 -27.05
N ASP A 274 5.19 -7.30 -26.51
CA ASP A 274 5.64 -8.68 -26.70
C ASP A 274 5.21 -9.52 -25.49
N VAL A 275 4.54 -10.64 -25.74
CA VAL A 275 4.10 -11.56 -24.69
C VAL A 275 4.80 -12.89 -24.87
N TYR A 276 5.66 -13.25 -23.93
CA TYR A 276 6.29 -14.57 -23.89
C TYR A 276 5.63 -15.41 -22.81
N CYS A 277 5.05 -16.54 -23.21
CA CYS A 277 4.37 -17.47 -22.33
C CYS A 277 5.11 -18.81 -22.27
N ASP A 278 5.22 -19.37 -21.07
CA ASP A 278 5.66 -20.74 -20.82
C ASP A 278 4.60 -21.47 -19.98
N ALA A 279 4.38 -22.74 -20.28
CA ALA A 279 3.42 -23.58 -19.58
C ALA A 279 4.08 -24.90 -19.20
N SER A 280 3.85 -25.34 -17.96
CA SER A 280 4.15 -26.70 -17.52
C SER A 280 2.93 -27.34 -16.88
N HIS A 281 2.96 -28.65 -16.66
CA HIS A 281 1.90 -29.40 -15.97
C HIS A 281 1.56 -28.85 -14.57
N GLN A 282 2.42 -28.01 -13.99
CA GLN A 282 2.21 -27.41 -12.67
C GLN A 282 1.71 -25.96 -12.72
N GLY A 283 1.97 -25.22 -13.81
CA GLY A 283 1.68 -23.79 -13.83
C GLY A 283 2.05 -23.07 -15.12
N LEU A 284 1.52 -21.87 -15.25
CA LEU A 284 1.74 -20.92 -16.34
C LEU A 284 2.67 -19.80 -15.86
N GLY A 285 3.62 -19.43 -16.70
CA GLY A 285 4.46 -18.25 -16.58
C GLY A 285 4.28 -17.37 -17.82
N CYS A 286 4.36 -16.06 -17.63
CA CYS A 286 4.29 -15.10 -18.71
C CYS A 286 5.16 -13.90 -18.33
N VAL A 287 5.86 -13.34 -19.32
CA VAL A 287 6.49 -12.04 -19.21
C VAL A 287 5.92 -11.13 -20.29
N LEU A 288 5.49 -9.94 -19.86
CA LEU A 288 5.09 -8.86 -20.75
C LEU A 288 6.30 -7.97 -20.96
N MET A 289 6.70 -7.78 -22.20
CA MET A 289 7.86 -6.98 -22.59
C MET A 289 7.47 -5.91 -23.60
N GLN A 290 8.28 -4.86 -23.65
CA GLN A 290 8.18 -3.81 -24.64
C GLN A 290 9.58 -3.28 -24.93
N ASN A 291 9.95 -3.15 -26.20
CA ASN A 291 11.30 -2.72 -26.61
C ASN A 291 12.42 -3.55 -25.94
N ARG A 292 12.21 -4.87 -25.81
CA ARG A 292 13.10 -5.83 -25.11
C ARG A 292 13.32 -5.55 -23.61
N LYS A 293 12.51 -4.69 -23.00
CA LYS A 293 12.51 -4.42 -21.56
C LYS A 293 11.27 -5.03 -20.91
N VAL A 294 11.38 -5.43 -19.64
CA VAL A 294 10.30 -6.12 -18.93
C VAL A 294 9.33 -5.10 -18.34
N VAL A 295 8.04 -5.26 -18.65
CA VAL A 295 6.95 -4.46 -18.07
C VAL A 295 6.42 -5.13 -16.79
N THR A 296 6.14 -6.43 -16.86
CA THR A 296 5.67 -7.21 -15.72
C THR A 296 5.88 -8.71 -15.93
N TYR A 297 6.12 -9.43 -14.84
CA TYR A 297 5.98 -10.88 -14.78
C TYR A 297 4.58 -11.27 -14.29
N ALA A 298 3.99 -12.27 -14.93
CA ALA A 298 2.76 -12.90 -14.50
C ALA A 298 2.97 -14.40 -14.36
N SER A 299 2.37 -15.00 -13.34
CA SER A 299 2.38 -16.44 -13.20
C SER A 299 1.10 -16.89 -12.50
N ARG A 300 0.70 -18.13 -12.77
CA ARG A 300 -0.48 -18.73 -12.15
C ARG A 300 -0.30 -20.24 -12.06
N GLN A 301 -0.70 -20.83 -10.94
CA GLN A 301 -0.82 -22.30 -10.85
C GLN A 301 -2.02 -22.79 -11.66
N LEU A 302 -1.87 -23.93 -12.32
CA LEU A 302 -3.01 -24.58 -12.99
C LEU A 302 -4.01 -25.07 -11.93
N LYS A 303 -5.30 -24.88 -12.21
CA LYS A 303 -6.35 -25.48 -11.38
C LYS A 303 -6.42 -26.98 -11.68
N ASN A 304 -6.88 -27.78 -10.73
CA ASN A 304 -6.94 -29.25 -10.88
C ASN A 304 -7.68 -29.71 -12.14
N HIS A 305 -8.74 -29.02 -12.55
CA HIS A 305 -9.49 -29.34 -13.77
C HIS A 305 -8.79 -28.95 -15.08
N VAL A 306 -7.76 -28.11 -15.04
CA VAL A 306 -6.99 -27.66 -16.22
C VAL A 306 -5.73 -28.50 -16.40
N MET A 307 -5.22 -29.14 -15.33
CA MET A 307 -4.05 -30.02 -15.39
C MET A 307 -4.27 -31.28 -16.24
N THR A 308 -5.52 -31.63 -16.53
CA THR A 308 -5.92 -32.81 -17.33
C THR A 308 -6.18 -32.49 -18.79
N TRP A 309 -6.02 -31.24 -19.23
CA TRP A 309 -6.21 -30.86 -20.63
C TRP A 309 -4.92 -31.21 -21.38
N SER A 310 -5.02 -32.23 -22.23
CA SER A 310 -3.98 -32.69 -23.16
C SER A 310 -3.97 -31.85 -24.42
#